data_AF-A0A224YZ19-F1
#
_entry.id   AF-A0A224YZ19-F1
#
_cell.length_a   1.000
_cell.length_b   1.000
_cell.length_c   1.000
_cell.angle_alpha   90.00
_cell.angle_beta   90.00
_cell.angle_gamma   90.00
#
_symmetry.space_group_name_H-M   'P 1'
#
loop_
_entity.id
_entity.type
_entity.pdbx_description
1 polymer ?
#
loop_
_entity_poly.entity_id
_entity_poly.type
_entity_poly.pdbx_seq_one_letter_code
_entity_poly.pdbx_strand_id
1 'polypeptide(L)'
;MDHPWSSCEPPYRTVRCCEKHYFVGLCMSHRRENRARLAEAFSDKTFYAKLLFMRNVFNLFSDFLLLFQKSEPLVHRLFDEIVALVHKLCGRFMKMEAYKTKTGKNVLSVQPRLSATWKAKVEVEEDTEAAIASWESSVKQTFRLGARSFYVKCTEYLLSSLPLDNTNLQSLCCLHPEARERESSSSDLRLK
;
A
#
# COMPACT_ATOMS: atom_id res chain seq x y z
N MET A 1 11.45 -44.64 30.53
CA MET A 1 12.89 -44.39 30.45
C MET A 1 13.27 -43.98 29.03
N ASP A 2 13.38 -42.74 28.63
CA ASP A 2 12.70 -41.47 28.92
C ASP A 2 13.20 -40.54 27.81
N HIS A 3 12.31 -39.73 27.25
CA HIS A 3 12.58 -38.86 26.11
C HIS A 3 13.61 -37.75 26.43
N PRO A 4 14.50 -37.37 25.49
CA PRO A 4 15.29 -36.16 25.61
C PRO A 4 14.58 -35.02 24.86
N TRP A 5 13.62 -34.38 25.50
CA TRP A 5 13.16 -33.03 25.13
C TRP A 5 13.41 -32.12 26.33
N SER A 6 14.52 -31.38 26.29
CA SER A 6 14.74 -30.27 27.22
C SER A 6 15.65 -29.24 26.55
N SER A 7 15.04 -28.11 26.19
CA SER A 7 15.67 -26.78 26.10
C SER A 7 16.42 -26.44 24.81
N CYS A 8 15.66 -26.17 23.74
CA CYS A 8 16.03 -25.20 22.72
C CYS A 8 15.54 -23.80 23.15
N GLU A 9 16.46 -22.89 23.47
CA GLU A 9 16.34 -21.41 23.39
C GLU A 9 17.65 -20.75 23.87
N PRO A 10 18.08 -19.55 23.42
CA PRO A 10 18.07 -18.95 22.07
C PRO A 10 19.50 -18.50 21.62
N PRO A 11 19.69 -18.06 20.37
CA PRO A 11 20.99 -17.63 19.85
C PRO A 11 21.21 -16.13 20.08
N TYR A 12 21.54 -15.72 21.31
CA TYR A 12 22.22 -14.44 21.52
C TYR A 12 23.68 -14.71 21.88
N ARG A 13 24.45 -15.09 20.85
CA ARG A 13 25.89 -14.87 20.89
C ARG A 13 26.14 -13.39 20.63
N THR A 14 26.41 -12.69 21.73
CA THR A 14 27.27 -11.53 21.79
C THR A 14 28.34 -11.60 20.70
N VAL A 15 28.21 -10.74 19.69
CA VAL A 15 29.24 -10.53 18.67
C VAL A 15 30.46 -9.99 19.41
N ARG A 16 31.43 -10.86 19.63
CA ARG A 16 32.76 -10.49 20.13
C ARG A 16 33.35 -9.51 19.12
N CYS A 17 33.43 -8.27 19.54
CA CYS A 17 34.03 -7.16 18.81
C CYS A 17 35.51 -7.48 18.56
N CYS A 18 35.85 -8.00 17.39
CA CYS A 18 37.22 -8.13 16.91
C CYS A 18 37.45 -7.14 15.76
N GLU A 19 38.52 -6.36 15.95
CA GLU A 19 39.26 -5.54 14.97
C GLU A 19 38.61 -4.23 14.46
N LYS A 20 38.89 -3.17 15.21
CA LYS A 20 38.37 -1.80 15.08
C LYS A 20 38.87 -1.00 13.86
N HIS A 21 39.76 -1.52 13.01
CA HIS A 21 40.39 -0.72 11.95
C HIS A 21 39.78 -0.92 10.55
N TYR A 22 39.39 -2.13 10.17
CA TYR A 22 38.76 -2.40 8.86
C TYR A 22 37.30 -1.97 8.81
N PHE A 23 36.58 -2.06 9.92
CA PHE A 23 35.15 -1.71 10.00
C PHE A 23 34.92 -0.20 9.84
N VAL A 24 35.83 0.64 10.33
CA VAL A 24 35.75 2.09 10.13
C VAL A 24 35.98 2.45 8.66
N GLY A 25 36.93 1.79 7.98
CA GLY A 25 37.18 2.00 6.55
C GLY A 25 35.98 1.66 5.66
N LEU A 26 35.37 0.49 5.84
CA LEU A 26 34.17 0.10 5.08
C LEU A 26 32.96 0.99 5.40
N CYS A 27 32.73 1.31 6.68
CA CYS A 27 31.62 2.16 7.09
C CYS A 27 31.79 3.62 6.60
N MET A 28 33.04 4.10 6.47
CA MET A 28 33.34 5.43 5.94
C MET A 28 33.25 5.48 4.41
N SER A 29 33.66 4.42 3.70
CA SER A 29 33.47 4.30 2.24
C SER A 29 31.98 4.28 1.87
N HIS A 30 31.20 3.45 2.56
CA HIS A 30 29.76 3.34 2.33
C HIS A 30 29.01 4.65 2.71
N ARG A 31 29.46 5.36 3.75
CA ARG A 31 28.92 6.69 4.10
C ARG A 31 29.24 7.77 3.05
N ARG A 32 30.43 7.75 2.44
CA ARG A 32 30.79 8.70 1.37
C ARG A 32 29.98 8.44 0.11
N GLU A 33 29.84 7.17 -0.29
CA GLU A 33 29.03 6.77 -1.44
C GLU A 33 27.55 7.14 -1.26
N ASN A 34 26.97 6.84 -0.10
CA ASN A 34 25.58 7.25 0.21
C ASN A 34 25.42 8.77 0.25
N ARG A 35 26.39 9.51 0.79
CA ARG A 35 26.37 10.98 0.79
C ARG A 35 26.41 11.53 -0.64
N ALA A 36 27.26 10.98 -1.51
CA ALA A 36 27.36 11.41 -2.90
C ALA A 36 26.06 11.14 -3.67
N ARG A 37 25.49 9.94 -3.52
CA ARG A 37 24.20 9.56 -4.12
C ARG A 37 23.05 10.44 -3.64
N LEU A 38 23.01 10.78 -2.36
CA LEU A 38 22.02 11.71 -1.81
C LEU A 38 22.24 13.12 -2.38
N ALA A 39 23.47 13.61 -2.41
CA ALA A 39 23.77 14.93 -2.97
C ALA A 39 23.36 15.04 -4.45
N GLU A 40 23.59 13.99 -5.24
CA GLU A 40 23.11 13.89 -6.62
C GLU A 40 21.58 13.87 -6.69
N ALA A 41 20.91 13.06 -5.87
CA ALA A 41 19.44 13.02 -5.83
C ALA A 41 18.84 14.38 -5.41
N PHE A 42 19.42 15.07 -4.44
CA PHE A 42 19.00 16.41 -4.01
C PHE A 42 19.33 17.50 -5.05
N SER A 43 20.23 17.23 -6.00
CA SER A 43 20.49 18.14 -7.12
C SER A 43 19.42 18.05 -8.22
N ASP A 44 18.66 16.95 -8.30
CA ASP A 44 17.52 16.81 -9.20
C ASP A 44 16.35 17.69 -8.71
N LYS A 45 16.03 18.72 -9.50
CA LYS A 45 14.92 19.65 -9.22
C LYS A 45 13.56 18.94 -9.11
N THR A 46 13.43 17.73 -9.63
CA THR A 46 12.21 16.93 -9.57
C THR A 46 12.11 16.02 -8.35
N PHE A 47 13.22 15.81 -7.64
CA PHE A 47 13.31 14.88 -6.51
C PHE A 47 12.35 15.24 -5.37
N TYR A 48 12.26 16.52 -5.03
CA TYR A 48 11.36 16.98 -3.96
C TYR A 48 9.88 16.65 -4.26
N ALA A 49 9.41 16.90 -5.49
CA ALA A 49 8.06 16.55 -5.88
C ALA A 49 7.82 15.03 -5.94
N LYS A 50 8.84 14.25 -6.34
CA LYS A 50 8.79 12.77 -6.27
C LYS A 50 8.64 12.29 -4.81
N LEU A 51 9.33 12.90 -3.86
CA LEU A 51 9.21 12.58 -2.44
C LEU A 51 7.82 12.92 -1.90
N LEU A 52 7.28 14.09 -2.23
CA LEU A 52 5.91 14.47 -1.86
C LEU A 52 4.89 13.48 -2.42
N PHE A 53 5.02 13.12 -3.70
CA PHE A 53 4.19 12.10 -4.32
C PHE A 53 4.27 10.75 -3.57
N MET A 54 5.47 10.28 -3.24
CA MET A 54 5.65 9.03 -2.49
C MET A 54 5.02 9.09 -1.09
N ARG A 55 5.13 10.23 -0.39
CA ARG A 55 4.45 10.46 0.89
C ARG A 55 2.93 10.36 0.72
N ASN A 56 2.38 10.96 -0.32
CA ASN A 56 0.94 10.94 -0.58
C ASN A 56 0.43 9.55 -0.94
N VAL A 57 1.20 8.81 -1.75
CA VAL A 57 0.93 7.40 -2.02
C VAL A 57 0.91 6.59 -0.73
N PHE A 58 1.88 6.78 0.16
CA PHE A 58 1.94 6.07 1.44
C PHE A 58 0.68 6.29 2.29
N ASN A 59 0.15 7.51 2.29
CA ASN A 59 -1.10 7.82 3.01
C ASN A 59 -2.30 6.99 2.49
N LEU A 60 -2.30 6.55 1.22
CA LEU A 60 -3.35 5.67 0.69
C LEU A 60 -3.36 4.30 1.37
N PHE A 61 -2.20 3.82 1.81
CA PHE A 61 -2.05 2.51 2.46
C PHE A 61 -2.17 2.59 3.98
N SER A 62 -2.15 3.79 4.57
CA SER A 62 -2.03 3.94 6.01
C SER A 62 -3.17 3.26 6.78
N ASP A 63 -4.42 3.47 6.37
CA ASP A 63 -5.59 2.84 7.01
C ASP A 63 -5.52 1.30 6.96
N PHE A 64 -5.12 0.78 5.79
CA PHE A 64 -4.97 -0.65 5.56
C PHE A 64 -3.84 -1.25 6.40
N LEU A 65 -2.70 -0.57 6.48
CA LEU A 65 -1.55 -1.03 7.28
C LEU A 65 -1.85 -0.96 8.79
N LEU A 66 -2.57 0.07 9.24
CA LEU A 66 -3.01 0.21 10.63
C LEU A 66 -3.93 -0.93 11.08
N LEU A 67 -4.65 -1.59 10.16
CA LEU A 67 -5.44 -2.78 10.47
C LEU A 67 -4.58 -3.90 11.10
N PHE A 68 -3.35 -4.07 10.61
CA PHE A 68 -2.43 -5.11 11.07
C PHE A 68 -1.62 -4.73 12.31
N GLN A 69 -1.64 -3.45 12.69
CA GLN A 69 -0.92 -2.94 13.86
C GLN A 69 -1.78 -2.93 15.12
N LYS A 70 -3.09 -3.21 15.00
CA LYS A 70 -4.01 -3.30 16.12
C LYS A 70 -3.81 -4.63 16.87
N SER A 71 -3.98 -4.58 18.19
CA SER A 71 -3.94 -5.77 19.05
C SER A 71 -5.13 -6.71 18.84
N GLU A 72 -6.23 -6.20 18.28
CA GLU A 72 -7.46 -6.95 18.07
C GLU A 72 -7.48 -7.63 16.69
N PRO A 73 -7.98 -8.87 16.58
CA PRO A 73 -8.08 -9.58 15.31
C PRO A 73 -9.26 -9.05 14.47
N LEU A 74 -9.00 -8.04 13.64
CA LEU A 74 -10.00 -7.43 12.75
C LEU A 74 -10.13 -8.13 11.39
N VAL A 75 -10.01 -9.46 11.36
CA VAL A 75 -10.08 -10.27 10.12
C VAL A 75 -11.39 -10.07 9.35
N HIS A 76 -12.49 -9.83 10.07
CA HIS A 76 -13.82 -9.60 9.51
C HIS A 76 -13.94 -8.28 8.73
N ARG A 77 -12.97 -7.36 8.84
CA ARG A 77 -12.88 -6.13 8.04
C ARG A 77 -11.87 -6.21 6.91
N LEU A 78 -10.98 -7.22 6.95
CA LEU A 78 -9.83 -7.30 6.06
C LEU A 78 -10.24 -7.27 4.60
N PHE A 79 -11.27 -8.04 4.22
CA PHE A 79 -11.72 -8.10 2.84
C PHE A 79 -12.23 -6.73 2.34
N ASP A 80 -13.06 -6.06 3.13
CA ASP A 80 -13.59 -4.74 2.78
C ASP A 80 -12.49 -3.68 2.69
N GLU A 81 -11.50 -3.72 3.58
CA GLU A 81 -10.34 -2.82 3.55
C GLU A 81 -9.43 -3.07 2.33
N ILE A 82 -9.27 -4.33 1.90
CA ILE A 82 -8.58 -4.66 0.65
C ILE A 82 -9.29 -4.01 -0.55
N VAL A 83 -10.62 -4.19 -0.64
CA VAL A 83 -11.42 -3.60 -1.73
C VAL A 83 -11.35 -2.08 -1.70
N ALA A 84 -11.45 -1.49 -0.52
CA ALA A 84 -11.34 -0.05 -0.32
C ALA A 84 -9.96 0.48 -0.76
N LEU A 85 -8.87 -0.21 -0.44
CA LEU A 85 -7.52 0.15 -0.88
C LEU A 85 -7.38 0.14 -2.41
N VAL A 86 -7.88 -0.91 -3.06
CA VAL A 86 -7.88 -0.97 -4.54
C VAL A 86 -8.69 0.20 -5.13
N HIS A 87 -9.86 0.49 -4.57
CA HIS A 87 -10.69 1.60 -5.01
C HIS A 87 -10.03 2.97 -4.79
N LYS A 88 -9.35 3.18 -3.66
CA LYS A 88 -8.58 4.39 -3.36
C LYS A 88 -7.49 4.62 -4.42
N LEU A 89 -6.75 3.58 -4.80
CA LEU A 89 -5.72 3.67 -5.84
C LEU A 89 -6.33 3.91 -7.23
N CYS A 90 -7.33 3.13 -7.63
CA CYS A 90 -8.04 3.32 -8.90
C CYS A 90 -8.59 4.74 -9.02
N GLY A 91 -9.12 5.28 -7.92
CA GLY A 91 -9.64 6.64 -7.86
C GLY A 91 -8.63 7.72 -8.21
N ARG A 92 -7.32 7.50 -8.08
CA ARG A 92 -6.31 8.51 -8.43
C ARG A 92 -6.05 8.63 -9.93
N PHE A 93 -6.35 7.60 -10.72
CA PHE A 93 -6.02 7.60 -12.16
C PHE A 93 -7.13 7.12 -13.11
N MET A 94 -8.18 6.46 -12.60
CA MET A 94 -9.30 5.93 -13.39
C MET A 94 -10.59 6.71 -13.14
N LYS A 95 -11.49 6.72 -14.13
CA LYS A 95 -12.83 7.25 -13.99
C LYS A 95 -13.66 6.35 -13.06
N MET A 96 -14.59 6.95 -12.31
CA MET A 96 -15.35 6.23 -11.28
C MET A 96 -16.16 5.07 -11.85
N GLU A 97 -16.73 5.22 -13.04
CA GLU A 97 -17.53 4.18 -13.70
C GLU A 97 -16.75 2.87 -13.98
N ALA A 98 -15.43 2.91 -14.03
CA ALA A 98 -14.61 1.75 -14.37
C ALA A 98 -14.34 0.80 -13.19
N TYR A 99 -14.50 1.27 -11.95
CA TYR A 99 -14.16 0.51 -10.75
C TYR A 99 -15.19 0.59 -9.62
N LYS A 100 -15.93 1.70 -9.45
CA LYS A 100 -16.75 1.94 -8.26
C LYS A 100 -17.87 0.91 -8.04
N THR A 101 -18.40 0.34 -9.12
CA THR A 101 -19.47 -0.68 -9.08
C THR A 101 -18.95 -2.09 -8.83
N LYS A 102 -17.63 -2.30 -8.85
CA LYS A 102 -17.02 -3.60 -8.68
C LYS A 102 -16.83 -3.88 -7.20
N THR A 103 -17.49 -4.92 -6.69
CA THR A 103 -17.40 -5.35 -5.29
C THR A 103 -17.14 -6.85 -5.23
N GLY A 104 -16.66 -7.33 -4.08
CA GLY A 104 -16.35 -8.75 -3.91
C GLY A 104 -15.31 -9.22 -4.92
N LYS A 105 -15.53 -10.41 -5.48
CA LYS A 105 -14.68 -10.98 -6.54
C LYS A 105 -14.64 -10.16 -7.83
N ASN A 106 -15.66 -9.33 -8.10
CA ASN A 106 -15.71 -8.53 -9.33
C ASN A 106 -14.61 -7.47 -9.38
N VAL A 107 -13.97 -7.15 -8.25
CA VAL A 107 -12.82 -6.24 -8.19
C VAL A 107 -11.65 -6.75 -9.04
N LEU A 108 -11.49 -8.07 -9.17
CA LEU A 108 -10.48 -8.69 -10.04
C LEU A 108 -10.67 -8.37 -11.52
N SER A 109 -11.88 -7.99 -11.94
CA SER A 109 -12.18 -7.59 -13.32
C SER A 109 -11.75 -6.15 -13.65
N VAL A 110 -11.21 -5.40 -12.68
CA VAL A 110 -10.62 -4.08 -12.96
C VAL A 110 -9.47 -4.25 -13.96
N GLN A 111 -9.42 -3.40 -14.97
CA GLN A 111 -8.36 -3.41 -15.99
C GLN A 111 -7.55 -2.11 -15.90
N PRO A 112 -6.48 -2.05 -15.07
CA PRO A 112 -5.72 -0.82 -14.84
C PRO A 112 -5.05 -0.28 -16.11
N ARG A 113 -4.66 -1.14 -17.07
CA ARG A 113 -4.01 -0.71 -18.33
C ARG A 113 -4.97 -0.13 -19.38
N LEU A 114 -6.29 -0.26 -19.21
CA LEU A 114 -7.23 0.13 -20.24
C LEU A 114 -7.33 1.67 -20.31
N SER A 115 -6.64 2.27 -21.26
CA SER A 115 -6.51 3.73 -21.39
C SER A 115 -7.84 4.48 -21.53
N ALA A 116 -8.86 3.85 -22.13
CA ALA A 116 -10.21 4.43 -22.25
C ALA A 116 -10.86 4.77 -20.89
N THR A 117 -10.45 4.07 -19.84
CA THR A 117 -10.97 4.23 -18.47
C THR A 117 -10.17 5.24 -17.65
N TRP A 118 -9.08 5.80 -18.17
CA TRP A 118 -8.24 6.73 -17.43
C TRP A 118 -8.86 8.13 -17.33
N LYS A 119 -8.59 8.80 -16.22
CA LYS A 119 -8.80 10.23 -16.07
C LYS A 119 -7.83 10.98 -16.99
N ALA A 120 -8.29 12.10 -17.56
CA ALA A 120 -7.45 12.99 -18.35
C ALA A 120 -6.22 13.46 -17.55
N LYS A 121 -6.45 13.90 -16.31
CA LYS A 121 -5.43 14.28 -15.34
C LYS A 121 -5.35 13.25 -14.21
N VAL A 122 -4.15 12.75 -13.93
CA VAL A 122 -3.88 11.90 -12.77
C VAL A 122 -3.80 12.77 -11.50
N GLU A 123 -4.25 12.21 -10.39
CA GLU A 123 -4.30 12.87 -9.10
C GLU A 123 -3.02 12.57 -8.30
N VAL A 124 -2.28 13.61 -7.94
CA VAL A 124 -1.02 13.52 -7.19
C VAL A 124 -1.06 14.25 -5.85
N GLU A 125 -2.27 14.71 -5.44
CA GLU A 125 -2.55 15.60 -4.31
C GLU A 125 -2.04 17.05 -4.46
N GLU A 126 -2.54 17.94 -3.61
CA GLU A 126 -2.37 19.40 -3.70
C GLU A 126 -0.92 19.86 -3.49
N ASP A 127 -0.24 19.30 -2.49
CA ASP A 127 1.16 19.60 -2.15
C ASP A 127 2.12 19.27 -3.30
N THR A 128 1.93 18.14 -3.96
CA THR A 128 2.72 17.74 -5.13
C THR A 128 2.35 18.61 -6.33
N GLU A 129 1.06 18.90 -6.55
CA GLU A 129 0.63 19.84 -7.60
C GLU A 129 1.23 21.24 -7.40
N ALA A 130 1.31 21.74 -6.17
CA ALA A 130 1.96 23.00 -5.83
C ALA A 130 3.47 22.96 -6.13
N ALA A 131 4.15 21.86 -5.78
CA ALA A 131 5.57 21.69 -6.04
C ALA A 131 5.93 21.65 -7.55
N ILE A 132 5.02 21.16 -8.39
CA ILE A 132 5.19 21.12 -9.85
C ILE A 132 4.54 22.31 -10.56
N ALA A 133 3.92 23.25 -9.85
CA ALA A 133 3.16 24.35 -10.46
C ALA A 133 4.03 25.27 -11.33
N SER A 134 5.28 25.50 -10.94
CA SER A 134 6.24 26.35 -11.65
C SER A 134 7.01 25.65 -12.77
N TRP A 135 6.86 24.33 -12.93
CA TRP A 135 7.61 23.55 -13.91
C TRP A 135 7.15 23.83 -15.35
N GLU A 136 7.99 23.46 -16.31
CA GLU A 136 7.61 23.45 -17.72
C GLU A 136 6.55 22.37 -18.00
N SER A 137 5.67 22.63 -18.98
CA SER A 137 4.57 21.71 -19.36
C SER A 137 5.08 20.29 -19.71
N SER A 138 6.19 20.21 -20.44
CA SER A 138 6.84 18.95 -20.84
C SER A 138 7.26 18.09 -19.64
N VAL A 139 7.91 18.70 -18.65
CA VAL A 139 8.37 18.04 -17.43
C VAL A 139 7.20 17.61 -16.55
N LYS A 140 6.17 18.45 -16.41
CA LYS A 140 4.93 18.08 -15.68
C LYS A 140 4.24 16.88 -16.32
N GLN A 141 4.17 16.85 -17.65
CA GLN A 141 3.55 15.75 -18.37
C GLN A 141 4.32 14.45 -18.14
N THR A 142 5.65 14.47 -18.25
CA THR A 142 6.51 13.30 -17.95
C THR A 142 6.31 12.82 -16.52
N PHE A 143 6.27 13.73 -15.55
CA PHE A 143 6.00 13.38 -14.15
C PHE A 143 4.63 12.71 -13.97
N ARG A 144 3.57 13.28 -14.56
CA ARG A 144 2.21 12.71 -14.50
C ARG A 144 2.10 11.36 -15.17
N LEU A 145 2.80 11.14 -16.29
CA LEU A 145 2.89 9.82 -16.92
C LEU A 145 3.59 8.80 -16.00
N GLY A 146 4.65 9.21 -15.32
CA GLY A 146 5.33 8.41 -14.29
C GLY A 146 4.40 8.05 -13.13
N ALA A 147 3.71 9.04 -12.56
CA ALA A 147 2.74 8.85 -11.48
C ALA A 147 1.60 7.90 -11.88
N ARG A 148 1.05 8.07 -13.08
CA ARG A 148 0.03 7.14 -13.60
C ARG A 148 0.59 5.72 -13.74
N SER A 149 1.76 5.57 -14.34
CA SER A 149 2.40 4.26 -14.52
C SER A 149 2.66 3.57 -13.18
N PHE A 150 3.05 4.35 -12.17
CA PHE A 150 3.19 3.87 -10.80
C PHE A 150 1.87 3.34 -10.25
N TYR A 151 0.78 4.13 -10.30
CA TYR A 151 -0.53 3.68 -9.82
C TYR A 151 -1.03 2.43 -10.55
N VAL A 152 -0.88 2.38 -11.88
CA VAL A 152 -1.25 1.20 -12.68
C VAL A 152 -0.50 -0.04 -12.19
N LYS A 153 0.82 0.06 -12.00
CA LYS A 153 1.64 -1.07 -11.51
C LYS A 153 1.28 -1.47 -10.09
N CYS A 154 1.05 -0.51 -9.20
CA CYS A 154 0.60 -0.79 -7.84
C CYS A 154 -0.75 -1.52 -7.83
N THR A 155 -1.74 -1.03 -8.58
CA THR A 155 -3.05 -1.67 -8.65
C THR A 155 -2.96 -3.10 -9.21
N GLU A 156 -2.17 -3.32 -10.26
CA GLU A 156 -1.94 -4.68 -10.80
C GLU A 156 -1.29 -5.62 -9.81
N TYR A 157 -0.30 -5.11 -9.07
CA TYR A 157 0.36 -5.88 -8.03
C TYR A 157 -0.63 -6.27 -6.93
N LEU A 158 -1.48 -5.34 -6.47
CA LEU A 158 -2.49 -5.64 -5.46
C LEU A 158 -3.54 -6.63 -5.97
N LEU A 159 -4.02 -6.47 -7.20
CA LEU A 159 -5.01 -7.38 -7.80
C LEU A 159 -4.48 -8.82 -7.95
N SER A 160 -3.17 -8.98 -8.17
CA SER A 160 -2.54 -10.30 -8.33
C SER A 160 -2.02 -10.90 -7.02
N SER A 161 -1.69 -10.07 -6.03
CA SER A 161 -1.05 -10.52 -4.78
C SER A 161 -2.01 -10.65 -3.60
N LEU A 162 -3.15 -9.95 -3.62
CA LEU A 162 -4.13 -10.00 -2.53
C LEU A 162 -5.15 -11.12 -2.74
N PRO A 163 -5.67 -11.73 -1.66
CA PRO A 163 -6.62 -12.85 -1.72
C PRO A 163 -8.05 -12.39 -2.03
N LEU A 164 -8.24 -11.64 -3.12
CA LEU A 164 -9.54 -11.09 -3.57
C LEU A 164 -10.50 -12.17 -4.10
N ASP A 165 -10.01 -13.35 -4.42
CA ASP A 165 -10.77 -14.53 -4.84
C ASP A 165 -11.23 -15.40 -3.66
N ASN A 166 -10.71 -15.16 -2.46
CA ASN A 166 -10.95 -15.95 -1.27
C ASN A 166 -12.37 -15.69 -0.70
N THR A 167 -13.26 -16.64 -0.93
CA THR A 167 -14.64 -16.60 -0.43
C THR A 167 -14.73 -16.62 1.08
N ASN A 168 -13.82 -17.30 1.77
CA ASN A 168 -13.86 -17.40 3.22
C ASN A 168 -13.61 -16.02 3.84
N LEU A 169 -12.58 -15.30 3.38
CA LEU A 169 -12.31 -13.94 3.83
C LEU A 169 -13.49 -13.00 3.55
N GLN A 170 -14.13 -13.15 2.40
CA GLN A 170 -15.33 -12.39 2.06
C GLN A 170 -16.51 -12.72 2.99
N SER A 171 -16.70 -13.98 3.37
CA SER A 171 -17.78 -14.41 4.25
C SER A 171 -17.59 -13.99 5.70
N LEU A 172 -16.35 -13.75 6.16
CA LEU A 172 -16.07 -13.33 7.53
C LEU A 172 -16.67 -11.95 7.89
N CYS A 173 -17.13 -11.17 6.92
CA CYS A 173 -17.87 -9.93 7.18
C CYS A 173 -19.12 -10.15 8.05
N CYS A 174 -19.69 -11.36 8.11
CA CYS A 174 -20.80 -11.68 9.02
C CYS A 174 -20.44 -11.54 10.52
N LEU A 175 -19.15 -11.60 10.86
CA LEU A 175 -18.68 -11.41 12.23
C LEU A 175 -18.66 -9.92 12.64
N HIS A 176 -18.84 -8.99 11.70
CA HIS A 176 -18.91 -7.57 12.00
C HIS A 176 -20.11 -7.27 12.92
N PRO A 177 -19.95 -6.52 14.02
CA PRO A 177 -21.05 -6.22 14.95
C PRO A 177 -22.31 -5.68 14.26
N GLU A 178 -22.15 -4.74 13.33
CA GLU A 178 -23.27 -4.18 12.56
C GLU A 178 -23.99 -5.18 11.63
N ALA A 179 -23.31 -6.23 11.18
CA ALA A 179 -23.93 -7.28 10.36
C ALA A 179 -24.82 -8.17 11.25
N ARG A 180 -24.36 -8.46 12.47
CA ARG A 180 -25.10 -9.24 13.46
C ARG A 180 -26.37 -8.52 13.93
N GLU A 181 -26.29 -7.21 14.15
CA GLU A 181 -27.45 -6.39 14.56
C GLU A 181 -28.53 -6.32 13.47
N ARG A 182 -28.13 -6.23 12.19
CA ARG A 182 -29.07 -6.24 11.04
C ARG A 182 -29.81 -7.56 10.87
N GLU A 183 -29.16 -8.68 11.13
CA GLU A 183 -29.83 -9.99 11.11
C GLU A 183 -30.82 -10.10 12.27
N SER A 184 -30.43 -9.67 13.48
CA SER A 184 -31.29 -9.76 14.67
C SER A 184 -32.56 -8.90 14.57
N SER A 185 -32.49 -7.73 13.93
CA SER A 185 -33.65 -6.86 13.69
C SER A 185 -34.55 -7.33 12.54
N SER A 186 -34.04 -8.19 11.64
CA SER A 186 -34.85 -8.78 10.56
C SER A 186 -35.66 -10.00 11.02
N SER A 187 -35.24 -10.68 12.10
CA SER A 187 -36.00 -11.81 12.69
C SER A 187 -37.33 -11.39 13.33
N ASP A 188 -37.51 -10.12 13.69
CA ASP A 188 -38.76 -9.62 14.29
C ASP A 188 -39.91 -9.45 13.28
N LEU A 189 -39.66 -9.63 11.98
CA LEU A 189 -40.68 -9.54 10.93
C LEU A 189 -41.19 -10.91 10.43
N ARG A 190 -40.73 -12.03 11.02
CA ARG A 190 -41.20 -13.39 10.65
C ARG A 190 -42.32 -13.96 11.53
N LEU A 191 -42.88 -13.14 12.43
CA LEU A 191 -44.12 -13.45 13.15
C LEU A 191 -45.25 -12.58 12.61
N LYS A 192 -45.87 -13.00 11.51
CA LYS A 192 -47.25 -12.67 11.10
C LYS A 192 -47.71 -13.56 9.97
#